data_AF-A0A5N4B5I9-F1
#
_entry.id   AF-A0A5N4B5I9-F1
#
_cell.length_a   1.000
_cell.length_b   1.000
_cell.length_c   1.000
_cell.angle_alpha   90.00
_cell.angle_beta   90.00
_cell.angle_gamma   90.00
#
_symmetry.space_group_name_H-M   'P 1'
#
loop_
_entity.id
_entity.type
_entity.pdbx_description
1 polymer ?
#
loop_
_entity_poly.entity_id
_entity_poly.type
_entity_poly.pdbx_seq_one_letter_code
_entity_poly.pdbx_strand_id
1 'polypeptide(L)'
;MKMENFTESNSGEESATLSLWIIISYYCFVLIGLILNVCISICLIQRKERGIFSLILHLTIVDCLSTFVAVIEIWIINNHSWVLPSKLCRFFSGSEVLINTFVLYETICINFHITSTLNLYLQEIRNDGKSPISLSEEEDSDQFLVSHEEEHYNRNVVIDYRRKKTDIAILVPLFLVWFVGLSVSIPQLTLSTPVTVENSVVLCTIFDTFHKRLLQNLSVAFRIIIPLPLLFLSLVILITRSYQSMHLKNVGQNLLARKTKKVQSMLVLGTVLTILYVTVSLQRQILAILHFIAQEINAAGSLSNFKIPPLQNVTCSNLTNLLSAMAHYACSTLRPIIYILVLPELRYMFRFSEKLKCYKK
;
A
#
# COMPACT_ATOMS: atom_id res chain seq x y z
N MET A 1 -55.69 24.66 -11.07
CA MET A 1 -54.57 23.79 -10.67
C MET A 1 -53.65 24.64 -9.80
N LYS A 2 -53.73 24.46 -8.48
CA LYS A 2 -53.01 25.28 -7.50
C LYS A 2 -51.59 24.72 -7.36
N MET A 3 -50.58 25.56 -7.59
CA MET A 3 -49.20 25.30 -7.16
C MET A 3 -49.22 25.23 -5.64
N GLU A 4 -49.03 24.03 -5.10
CA GLU A 4 -48.77 23.83 -3.69
C GLU A 4 -47.37 24.34 -3.39
N ASN A 5 -47.32 25.25 -2.42
CA ASN A 5 -46.10 25.77 -1.82
C ASN A 5 -45.29 24.60 -1.28
N PHE A 6 -44.13 24.35 -1.88
CA PHE A 6 -43.08 23.53 -1.30
C PHE A 6 -42.58 24.28 -0.07
N THR A 7 -43.10 23.90 1.09
CA THR A 7 -42.58 24.30 2.39
C THR A 7 -41.15 23.79 2.50
N GLU A 8 -40.20 24.71 2.43
CA GLU A 8 -38.84 24.54 2.95
C GLU A 8 -38.95 24.12 4.41
N SER A 9 -38.80 22.82 4.66
CA SER A 9 -38.42 22.35 5.97
C SER A 9 -36.97 22.79 6.20
N ASN A 10 -36.79 23.97 6.78
CA ASN A 10 -35.59 24.32 7.54
C ASN A 10 -35.51 23.39 8.77
N SER A 11 -35.28 22.10 8.54
CA SER A 11 -34.63 21.28 9.55
C SER A 11 -33.21 21.80 9.62
N GLY A 12 -32.92 22.56 10.68
CA GLY A 12 -31.56 22.85 11.09
C GLY A 12 -30.85 21.51 11.28
N GLU A 13 -30.21 21.00 10.23
CA GLU A 13 -29.09 20.10 10.36
C GLU A 13 -28.04 20.90 11.13
N GLU A 14 -28.10 20.85 12.47
CA GLU A 14 -26.93 21.05 13.31
C GLU A 14 -25.85 20.15 12.72
N SER A 15 -24.96 20.75 11.94
CA SER A 15 -23.84 20.07 11.33
C SER A 15 -23.05 19.45 12.47
N ALA A 16 -23.23 18.15 12.70
CA ALA A 16 -22.66 17.46 13.85
C ALA A 16 -21.14 17.63 13.86
N THR A 17 -20.65 18.60 14.63
CA THR A 17 -19.22 18.88 14.77
C THR A 17 -18.64 17.83 15.71
N LEU A 18 -17.59 17.15 15.26
CA LEU A 18 -16.87 16.22 16.11
C LEU A 18 -16.29 17.00 17.30
N SER A 19 -16.41 16.45 18.51
CA SER A 19 -15.84 17.11 19.69
C SER A 19 -14.33 17.30 19.53
N LEU A 20 -13.82 18.49 19.88
CA LEU A 20 -12.42 18.88 19.73
C LEU A 20 -11.44 17.85 20.33
N TRP A 21 -11.80 17.24 21.45
CA TRP A 21 -10.96 16.23 22.11
C TRP A 21 -10.72 14.97 21.26
N ILE A 22 -11.67 14.59 20.40
CA ILE A 22 -11.53 13.45 19.49
C ILE A 22 -10.50 13.78 18.40
N ILE A 23 -10.57 15.00 17.85
CA ILE A 23 -9.64 15.49 16.83
C ILE A 23 -8.22 15.57 17.40
N ILE A 24 -8.07 16.13 18.61
CA ILE A 24 -6.76 16.20 19.29
C ILE A 24 -6.19 14.80 19.54
N SER A 25 -7.02 13.88 20.07
CA SER A 25 -6.62 12.49 20.34
C SER A 25 -6.17 11.79 19.05
N TYR A 26 -6.87 12.07 17.95
CA TYR A 26 -6.51 11.55 16.64
C TYR A 26 -5.17 12.09 16.13
N TYR A 27 -4.89 13.38 16.26
CA TYR A 27 -3.59 13.93 15.88
C TYR A 27 -2.45 13.34 16.71
N CYS A 28 -2.66 13.12 18.01
CA CYS A 28 -1.70 12.38 18.84
C CYS A 28 -1.46 10.96 18.31
N PHE A 29 -2.51 10.25 17.90
CA PHE A 29 -2.41 8.91 17.32
C PHE A 29 -1.63 8.89 16.00
N VAL A 30 -1.87 9.85 15.09
CA VAL A 30 -1.12 9.97 13.84
C VAL A 30 0.35 10.35 14.09
N LEU A 31 0.62 11.22 15.07
CA LEU A 31 1.99 11.59 15.46
C LEU A 31 2.79 10.38 15.96
N ILE A 32 2.16 9.51 16.76
CA ILE A 32 2.78 8.23 17.17
C ILE A 32 3.11 7.38 15.94
N GLY A 33 2.19 7.30 14.98
CA GLY A 33 2.41 6.60 13.70
C GLY A 33 3.61 7.15 12.93
N LEU A 34 3.73 8.47 12.80
CA LEU A 34 4.87 9.13 12.16
C LEU A 34 6.20 8.74 12.84
N ILE A 35 6.26 8.79 14.16
CA ILE A 35 7.46 8.40 14.93
C ILE A 35 7.82 6.94 14.66
N LEU A 36 6.83 6.04 14.67
CA LEU A 36 7.05 4.62 14.40
C LEU A 36 7.56 4.38 12.96
N ASN A 37 6.97 5.03 11.96
CA ASN A 37 7.40 4.91 10.56
C ASN A 37 8.82 5.44 10.35
N VAL A 38 9.19 6.55 10.98
CA VAL A 38 10.57 7.08 10.95
C VAL A 38 11.54 6.11 11.59
N CYS A 39 11.22 5.59 12.79
CA CYS A 39 12.05 4.60 13.48
C CYS A 39 12.26 3.34 12.63
N ILE A 40 11.20 2.78 12.04
CA ILE A 40 11.30 1.62 11.16
C ILE A 40 12.13 1.94 9.93
N SER A 41 11.92 3.10 9.31
CA SER A 41 12.69 3.52 8.12
C SER A 41 14.20 3.57 8.43
N ILE A 42 14.60 4.18 9.56
CA ILE A 42 16.00 4.22 10.00
C ILE A 42 16.54 2.81 10.22
N CYS A 43 15.79 1.94 10.89
CA CYS A 43 16.19 0.54 11.11
C CYS A 43 16.35 -0.23 9.79
N LEU A 44 15.49 0.02 8.80
CA LEU A 44 15.55 -0.64 7.49
C LEU A 44 16.71 -0.13 6.63
N ILE A 45 17.01 1.18 6.66
CA ILE A 45 18.16 1.77 5.95
C ILE A 45 19.49 1.19 6.45
N GLN A 46 19.58 0.91 7.76
CA GLN A 46 20.79 0.31 8.36
C GLN A 46 20.99 -1.17 7.96
N ARG A 47 19.99 -1.82 7.37
CA ARG A 47 20.10 -3.22 6.95
C ARG A 47 20.63 -3.36 5.53
N LYS A 48 21.58 -4.28 5.36
CA LYS A 48 22.17 -4.63 4.07
C LYS A 48 21.28 -5.55 3.22
N GLU A 49 20.26 -6.17 3.82
CA GLU A 49 19.35 -7.08 3.11
C GLU A 49 18.48 -6.32 2.10
N ARG A 50 18.61 -6.69 0.81
CA ARG A 50 17.73 -6.23 -0.27
C ARG A 50 16.59 -7.22 -0.41
N GLY A 51 15.39 -6.74 -0.75
CA GLY A 51 14.21 -7.61 -0.76
C GLY A 51 12.95 -6.86 -0.36
N ILE A 52 11.99 -7.59 0.22
CA ILE A 52 10.75 -7.05 0.78
C ILE A 52 10.97 -5.86 1.73
N PHE A 53 12.10 -5.81 2.44
CA PHE A 53 12.46 -4.69 3.31
C PHE A 53 12.62 -3.37 2.55
N SER A 54 13.05 -3.40 1.29
CA SER A 54 13.07 -2.23 0.42
C SER A 54 11.65 -1.76 0.12
N LEU A 55 10.73 -2.67 -0.20
CA LEU A 55 9.33 -2.29 -0.43
C LEU A 55 8.68 -1.73 0.83
N ILE A 56 8.94 -2.32 2.00
CA ILE A 56 8.45 -1.81 3.28
C ILE A 56 9.04 -0.43 3.57
N LEU A 57 10.32 -0.19 3.28
CA LEU A 57 10.95 1.12 3.47
C LEU A 57 10.27 2.21 2.62
N HIS A 58 9.94 1.90 1.36
CA HIS A 58 9.21 2.84 0.51
C HIS A 58 7.81 3.11 1.07
N LEU A 59 7.10 2.06 1.51
CA LEU A 59 5.78 2.19 2.09
C LEU A 59 5.78 3.00 3.39
N THR A 60 6.80 2.86 4.24
CA THR A 60 6.95 3.68 5.45
C THR A 60 7.26 5.14 5.14
N ILE A 61 8.01 5.43 4.07
CA ILE A 61 8.22 6.80 3.59
C ILE A 61 6.90 7.41 3.09
N VAL A 62 6.13 6.65 2.31
CA VAL A 62 4.80 7.07 1.85
C VAL A 62 3.86 7.31 3.05
N ASP A 63 3.95 6.49 4.10
CA ASP A 63 3.16 6.68 5.33
C ASP A 63 3.54 7.94 6.10
N CYS A 64 4.84 8.28 6.17
CA CYS A 64 5.27 9.57 6.70
C CYS A 64 4.66 10.74 5.91
N LEU A 65 4.63 10.66 4.58
CA LEU A 65 4.00 11.69 3.73
C LEU A 65 2.48 11.73 3.93
N SER A 66 1.84 10.57 4.15
CA SER A 66 0.39 10.48 4.38
C SER A 66 -0.05 11.24 5.62
N THR A 67 0.80 11.31 6.64
CA THR A 67 0.56 12.09 7.87
C THR A 67 0.36 13.58 7.57
N PHE A 68 1.14 14.14 6.65
CA PHE A 68 1.01 15.54 6.25
C PHE A 68 -0.34 15.82 5.57
N VAL A 69 -0.75 14.93 4.65
CA VAL A 69 -2.05 15.05 3.98
C VAL A 69 -3.20 14.84 4.97
N ALA A 70 -3.08 13.91 5.91
CA ALA A 70 -4.08 13.64 6.95
C ALA A 70 -4.38 14.90 7.78
N VAL A 71 -3.34 15.61 8.23
CA VAL A 71 -3.50 16.83 9.03
C VAL A 71 -4.25 17.90 8.25
N ILE A 72 -3.89 18.11 6.99
CA ILE A 72 -4.55 19.11 6.14
C ILE A 72 -6.01 18.72 5.86
N GLU A 73 -6.26 17.46 5.48
CA GLU A 73 -7.60 16.99 5.14
C GLU A 73 -8.56 17.10 6.32
N ILE A 74 -8.16 16.60 7.50
CA ILE A 74 -9.01 16.61 8.69
C ILE A 74 -9.29 18.04 9.15
N TRP A 75 -8.28 18.91 9.08
CA TRP A 75 -8.45 20.33 9.35
C TRP A 75 -9.50 20.97 8.43
N ILE A 76 -9.44 20.69 7.13
CA ILE A 76 -10.37 21.28 6.15
C ILE A 76 -11.79 20.71 6.32
N ILE A 77 -11.93 19.39 6.49
CA ILE A 77 -13.25 18.76 6.69
C ILE A 77 -13.93 19.34 7.93
N ASN A 78 -13.17 19.60 9.00
CA ASN A 78 -13.68 20.20 10.23
C ASN A 78 -14.08 21.68 10.08
N ASN A 79 -13.39 22.45 9.23
CA ASN A 79 -13.74 23.86 8.95
C ASN A 79 -14.78 24.02 7.83
N HIS A 80 -15.22 22.91 7.23
CA HIS A 80 -16.17 22.83 6.12
C HIS A 80 -15.81 23.64 4.85
N SER A 81 -14.62 24.25 4.81
CA SER A 81 -14.18 25.16 3.75
C SER A 81 -12.66 25.16 3.62
N TRP A 82 -12.19 25.45 2.40
CA TRP A 82 -10.77 25.60 2.09
C TRP A 82 -10.27 26.98 2.55
N VAL A 83 -9.61 27.01 3.71
CA VAL A 83 -9.05 28.24 4.30
C VAL A 83 -7.59 28.51 3.94
N LEU A 84 -6.93 27.57 3.27
CA LEU A 84 -5.50 27.62 2.98
C LEU A 84 -5.19 28.40 1.67
N PRO A 85 -3.96 28.90 1.49
CA PRO A 85 -3.51 29.50 0.22
C PRO A 85 -3.78 28.61 -1.01
N SER A 86 -4.05 29.24 -2.16
CA SER A 86 -4.31 28.56 -3.43
C SER A 86 -3.20 27.60 -3.87
N LYS A 87 -1.93 27.92 -3.58
CA LYS A 87 -0.78 27.05 -3.86
C LYS A 87 -0.86 25.72 -3.11
N LEU A 88 -1.41 25.72 -1.89
CA LEU A 88 -1.58 24.50 -1.09
C LEU A 88 -2.73 23.63 -1.60
N CYS A 89 -3.72 24.18 -2.31
CA CYS A 89 -4.80 23.39 -2.91
C CYS A 89 -4.24 22.43 -3.96
N ARG A 90 -3.37 22.93 -4.85
CA ARG A 90 -2.65 22.12 -5.84
C ARG A 90 -1.83 21.02 -5.19
N PHE A 91 -1.01 21.40 -4.21
CA PHE A 91 -0.13 20.46 -3.52
C PHE A 91 -0.93 19.38 -2.79
N PHE A 92 -1.95 19.77 -2.02
CA PHE A 92 -2.82 18.84 -1.30
C PHE A 92 -3.51 17.86 -2.24
N SER A 93 -4.20 18.37 -3.27
CA SER A 93 -4.94 17.54 -4.22
C SER A 93 -4.02 16.54 -4.93
N GLY A 94 -2.87 17.00 -5.41
CA GLY A 94 -1.87 16.14 -6.03
C GLY A 94 -1.26 15.10 -5.08
N SER A 95 -0.86 15.53 -3.88
CA SER A 95 -0.26 14.64 -2.88
C SER A 95 -1.24 13.59 -2.37
N GLU A 96 -2.52 13.92 -2.20
CA GLU A 96 -3.57 12.96 -1.83
C GLU A 96 -3.66 11.83 -2.85
N VAL A 97 -3.76 12.17 -4.14
CA VAL A 97 -3.82 11.18 -5.21
C VAL A 97 -2.52 10.38 -5.30
N LEU A 98 -1.37 11.05 -5.19
CA LEU A 98 -0.06 10.41 -5.24
C LEU A 98 0.11 9.35 -4.14
N ILE A 99 -0.15 9.74 -2.90
CA ILE A 99 0.03 8.88 -1.73
C ILE A 99 -0.95 7.72 -1.77
N ASN A 100 -2.21 7.95 -2.10
CA ASN A 100 -3.20 6.88 -2.21
C ASN A 100 -2.87 5.89 -3.33
N THR A 101 -2.33 6.38 -4.44
CA THR A 101 -1.85 5.53 -5.53
C THR A 101 -0.65 4.71 -5.09
N PHE A 102 0.34 5.32 -4.42
CA PHE A 102 1.50 4.60 -3.90
C PHE A 102 1.14 3.54 -2.86
N VAL A 103 0.33 3.86 -1.85
CA VAL A 103 -0.09 2.88 -0.85
C VAL A 103 -0.75 1.66 -1.51
N LEU A 104 -1.63 1.88 -2.48
CA LEU A 104 -2.34 0.81 -3.18
C LEU A 104 -1.39 -0.03 -4.05
N TYR A 105 -0.63 0.60 -4.94
CA TYR A 105 0.26 -0.10 -5.86
C TYR A 105 1.45 -0.76 -5.16
N GLU A 106 2.01 -0.15 -4.12
CA GLU A 106 3.09 -0.76 -3.32
C GLU A 106 2.57 -1.96 -2.52
N THR A 107 1.33 -1.91 -2.00
CA THR A 107 0.71 -3.08 -1.35
C THR A 107 0.56 -4.23 -2.35
N ILE A 108 0.08 -3.96 -3.56
CA ILE A 108 0.00 -4.94 -4.65
C ILE A 108 1.39 -5.49 -5.00
N CYS A 109 2.40 -4.61 -5.10
CA CYS A 109 3.78 -5.00 -5.38
C CYS A 109 4.36 -5.91 -4.28
N ILE A 110 4.09 -5.61 -3.01
CA ILE A 110 4.47 -6.45 -1.86
C ILE A 110 3.83 -7.82 -1.99
N ASN A 111 2.53 -7.90 -2.30
CA ASN A 111 1.82 -9.18 -2.45
C ASN A 111 2.40 -10.06 -3.57
N PHE A 112 2.69 -9.46 -4.72
CA PHE A 112 3.34 -10.18 -5.82
C PHE A 112 4.77 -10.60 -5.47
N HIS A 113 5.55 -9.72 -4.83
CA HIS A 113 6.91 -10.06 -4.40
C HIS A 113 6.94 -11.22 -3.40
N ILE A 114 6.03 -11.24 -2.42
CA ILE A 114 5.88 -12.35 -1.47
C ILE A 114 5.52 -13.64 -2.22
N THR A 115 4.57 -13.57 -3.14
CA THR A 115 4.12 -14.73 -3.93
C THR A 115 5.27 -15.29 -4.79
N SER A 116 6.01 -14.42 -5.48
CA SER A 116 7.18 -14.80 -6.27
C SER A 116 8.27 -15.41 -5.39
N THR A 117 8.51 -14.86 -4.20
CA THR A 117 9.49 -15.40 -3.25
C THR A 117 9.10 -16.81 -2.79
N LEU A 118 7.81 -17.03 -2.51
CA LEU A 118 7.30 -18.35 -2.18
C LEU A 118 7.45 -19.33 -3.36
N ASN A 119 7.14 -18.92 -4.59
CA ASN A 119 7.27 -19.80 -5.75
C ASN A 119 8.72 -20.25 -5.98
N LEU A 120 9.68 -19.32 -5.84
CA LEU A 120 11.10 -19.67 -5.89
C LEU A 120 11.48 -20.67 -4.80
N TYR A 121 10.97 -20.46 -3.58
CA TYR A 121 11.20 -21.37 -2.47
C TYR A 121 10.62 -22.77 -2.73
N LEU A 122 9.38 -22.88 -3.21
CA LEU A 122 8.76 -24.16 -3.55
C LEU A 122 9.53 -24.88 -4.68
N GLN A 123 10.06 -24.14 -5.64
CA GLN A 123 10.89 -24.69 -6.71
C GLN A 123 12.25 -25.18 -6.18
N GLU A 124 12.84 -24.54 -5.18
CA GLU A 124 14.06 -25.01 -4.51
C GLU A 124 13.80 -26.37 -3.84
N ILE A 125 12.71 -26.49 -3.06
CA ILE A 125 12.32 -27.74 -2.40
C ILE A 125 12.11 -28.87 -3.40
N ARG A 126 11.37 -28.61 -4.48
CA ARG A 126 11.07 -29.62 -5.50
C ARG A 126 12.33 -30.13 -6.20
N ASN A 127 13.34 -29.28 -6.37
CA ASN A 127 14.59 -29.66 -7.01
C ASN A 127 15.53 -30.39 -6.05
N ASP A 128 15.58 -30.01 -4.77
CA ASP A 128 16.41 -30.70 -3.79
C ASP A 128 15.89 -32.11 -3.47
N GLY A 129 14.59 -32.37 -3.62
CA GLY A 129 14.02 -33.72 -3.53
C GLY A 129 14.28 -34.62 -4.75
N LYS A 130 14.83 -34.07 -5.83
CA LYS A 130 15.30 -34.83 -7.00
C LYS A 130 16.81 -34.89 -6.94
N SER A 131 17.35 -35.79 -6.11
CA SER A 131 18.78 -36.07 -6.11
C SER A 131 19.23 -36.48 -7.53
N PRO A 132 20.34 -35.94 -8.05
CA PRO A 132 20.85 -36.26 -9.39
C PRO A 132 21.43 -37.68 -9.53
N ILE A 133 21.23 -38.54 -8.53
CA ILE A 133 21.81 -39.89 -8.44
C ILE A 133 20.81 -40.97 -8.90
N SER A 134 19.52 -40.65 -9.06
CA SER A 134 18.51 -41.63 -9.51
C SER A 134 18.29 -41.63 -11.05
N LEU A 135 19.24 -41.13 -11.83
CA LEU A 135 19.20 -41.15 -13.30
C LEU A 135 20.33 -42.02 -13.89
N SER A 136 20.98 -42.87 -13.09
CA SER A 136 22.09 -43.72 -13.53
C SER A 136 21.95 -45.20 -13.15
N GLU A 137 20.74 -45.71 -12.90
CA GLU A 137 20.54 -47.14 -12.58
C GLU A 137 19.68 -47.90 -13.59
N GLU A 138 19.27 -47.28 -14.70
CA GLU A 138 18.61 -47.99 -15.80
C GLU A 138 19.14 -47.47 -17.13
N GLU A 139 20.34 -47.90 -17.50
CA GLU A 139 20.64 -48.40 -18.85
C GLU A 139 22.06 -48.99 -18.87
N ASP A 140 22.10 -50.31 -18.93
CA ASP A 140 23.24 -51.12 -19.37
C ASP A 140 23.89 -50.51 -20.63
N SER A 141 25.18 -50.18 -20.55
CA SER A 141 26.16 -50.70 -21.52
C SER A 141 27.58 -50.22 -21.20
N ASP A 142 28.47 -51.19 -21.10
CA ASP A 142 29.91 -51.12 -21.22
C ASP A 142 30.46 -49.87 -21.92
N GLN A 143 31.11 -48.96 -21.18
CA GLN A 143 32.31 -48.21 -21.57
C GLN A 143 32.50 -47.00 -20.66
N PHE A 144 33.46 -47.09 -19.74
CA PHE A 144 34.65 -46.21 -19.69
C PHE A 144 35.37 -46.47 -18.36
N LEU A 145 36.07 -47.60 -18.33
CA LEU A 145 37.12 -47.88 -17.38
C LEU A 145 38.39 -47.22 -17.93
N VAL A 146 38.58 -45.93 -17.66
CA VAL A 146 39.89 -45.27 -17.83
C VAL A 146 40.50 -45.12 -16.45
N SER A 147 41.30 -46.12 -16.15
CA SER A 147 42.27 -46.15 -15.07
C SER A 147 43.40 -45.15 -15.35
N HIS A 148 43.85 -44.55 -14.25
CA HIS A 148 45.22 -44.13 -13.96
C HIS A 148 45.74 -42.75 -14.41
N GLU A 149 46.06 -41.99 -13.36
CA GLU A 149 47.31 -41.25 -13.14
C GLU A 149 47.74 -40.23 -14.18
N GLU A 150 47.53 -38.96 -13.85
CA GLU A 150 48.66 -38.02 -13.81
C GLU A 150 48.40 -36.92 -12.78
N GLU A 151 49.33 -36.83 -11.83
CA GLU A 151 49.44 -35.81 -10.80
C GLU A 151 49.68 -34.44 -11.43
N HIS A 152 48.61 -33.72 -11.75
CA HIS A 152 48.69 -32.28 -11.92
C HIS A 152 47.62 -31.61 -11.06
N TYR A 153 48.07 -30.68 -10.24
CA TYR A 153 47.30 -29.74 -9.41
C TYR A 153 46.33 -28.91 -10.29
N ASN A 154 45.34 -29.53 -10.91
CA ASN A 154 44.17 -28.85 -11.41
C ASN A 154 43.30 -28.59 -10.19
N ARG A 155 43.53 -27.40 -9.63
CA ARG A 155 42.62 -26.71 -8.73
C ARG A 155 41.31 -26.58 -9.51
N ASN A 156 40.49 -27.63 -9.48
CA ASN A 156 39.14 -27.61 -10.01
C ASN A 156 38.41 -26.57 -9.17
N VAL A 157 38.45 -25.33 -9.65
CA VAL A 157 37.51 -24.31 -9.27
C VAL A 157 36.19 -24.88 -9.74
N VAL A 158 35.53 -25.63 -8.88
CA VAL A 158 34.12 -25.93 -8.99
C VAL A 158 33.49 -24.55 -8.91
N ILE A 159 33.34 -23.92 -10.08
CA ILE A 159 32.57 -22.70 -10.23
C ILE A 159 31.19 -23.12 -9.78
N ASP A 160 30.87 -22.77 -8.54
CA ASP A 160 29.58 -23.05 -7.96
C ASP A 160 28.58 -22.13 -8.67
N TYR A 161 28.13 -22.56 -9.86
CA TYR A 161 27.04 -21.94 -10.62
C TYR A 161 25.74 -21.91 -9.79
N ARG A 162 25.74 -22.52 -8.61
CA ARG A 162 24.73 -22.40 -7.55
C ARG A 162 24.81 -21.08 -6.78
N ARG A 163 25.48 -20.04 -7.28
CA ARG A 163 25.01 -18.65 -7.10
C ARG A 163 23.68 -18.45 -7.86
N LYS A 164 22.70 -19.28 -7.51
CA LYS A 164 21.30 -19.15 -7.89
C LYS A 164 20.90 -17.75 -7.47
N LYS A 165 20.38 -16.97 -8.42
CA LYS A 165 19.85 -15.64 -8.21
C LYS A 165 18.65 -15.74 -7.26
N THR A 166 18.89 -15.80 -5.95
CA THR A 166 17.86 -15.96 -4.90
C THR A 166 17.01 -14.71 -4.74
N ASP A 167 17.47 -13.60 -5.32
CA ASP A 167 16.87 -12.30 -5.13
C ASP A 167 16.06 -11.92 -6.36
N ILE A 168 14.75 -11.78 -6.16
CA ILE A 168 13.84 -11.22 -7.15
C ILE A 168 14.18 -9.74 -7.31
N ALA A 169 14.34 -9.29 -8.55
CA ALA A 169 14.60 -7.89 -8.83
C ALA A 169 13.38 -7.03 -8.44
N ILE A 170 13.55 -6.17 -7.44
CA ILE A 170 12.51 -5.25 -6.94
C ILE A 170 12.56 -3.90 -7.62
N LEU A 171 13.74 -3.54 -8.15
CA LEU A 171 13.99 -2.20 -8.68
C LEU A 171 13.05 -1.84 -9.84
N VAL A 172 12.81 -2.79 -10.76
CA VAL A 172 11.94 -2.58 -11.92
C VAL A 172 10.48 -2.34 -11.53
N PRO A 173 9.80 -3.24 -10.78
CA PRO A 173 8.42 -2.98 -10.39
C PRO A 173 8.28 -1.73 -9.51
N LEU A 174 9.28 -1.43 -8.68
CA LEU A 174 9.29 -0.21 -7.88
C LEU A 174 9.32 1.05 -8.76
N PHE A 175 10.23 1.13 -9.74
CA PHE A 175 10.26 2.26 -10.67
C PHE A 175 8.95 2.42 -11.44
N LEU A 176 8.32 1.31 -11.84
CA LEU A 176 7.02 1.34 -12.52
C LEU A 176 5.93 1.91 -11.60
N VAL A 177 5.87 1.49 -10.34
CA VAL A 177 4.92 2.05 -9.36
C VAL A 177 5.14 3.54 -9.17
N TRP A 178 6.40 3.99 -9.06
CA TRP A 178 6.75 5.39 -8.96
C TRP A 178 6.31 6.19 -10.19
N PHE A 179 6.59 5.67 -11.38
CA PHE A 179 6.19 6.28 -12.63
C PHE A 179 4.66 6.43 -12.73
N VAL A 180 3.90 5.37 -12.41
CA VAL A 180 2.43 5.41 -12.43
C VAL A 180 1.89 6.42 -11.41
N GLY A 181 2.37 6.38 -10.16
CA GLY A 181 1.89 7.29 -9.13
C GLY A 181 2.14 8.76 -9.45
N LEU A 182 3.34 9.09 -9.95
CA LEU A 182 3.66 10.45 -10.41
C LEU A 182 2.81 10.85 -11.62
N SER A 183 2.63 9.96 -12.59
CA SER A 183 1.84 10.25 -13.79
C SER A 183 0.37 10.53 -13.46
N VAL A 184 -0.22 9.78 -12.53
CA VAL A 184 -1.62 9.95 -12.12
C VAL A 184 -1.82 11.21 -11.26
N SER A 185 -0.79 11.66 -10.54
CA SER A 185 -0.89 12.85 -9.68
C SER A 185 -0.63 14.18 -10.41
N ILE A 186 0.14 14.18 -11.52
CA ILE A 186 0.45 15.38 -12.29
C ILE A 186 -0.79 16.21 -12.64
N PRO A 187 -1.87 15.62 -13.21
CA PRO A 187 -3.04 16.42 -13.59
C PRO A 187 -3.69 17.13 -12.41
N GLN A 188 -3.67 16.50 -11.24
CA GLN A 188 -4.21 17.05 -10.00
C GLN A 188 -3.32 18.16 -9.43
N LEU A 189 -2.00 18.03 -9.56
CA LEU A 189 -1.06 19.08 -9.20
C LEU A 189 -1.21 20.32 -10.08
N THR A 190 -1.48 20.13 -11.38
CA THR A 190 -1.50 21.23 -12.35
C THR A 190 -2.84 21.94 -12.42
N LEU A 191 -3.96 21.22 -12.31
CA LEU A 191 -5.30 21.74 -12.62
C LEU A 191 -6.14 22.10 -11.40
N SER A 192 -5.69 21.77 -10.19
CA SER A 192 -6.44 22.08 -8.98
C SER A 192 -6.38 23.57 -8.61
N THR A 193 -7.54 24.14 -8.30
CA THR A 193 -7.71 25.55 -7.92
C THR A 193 -8.81 25.69 -6.86
N PRO A 194 -8.66 26.65 -5.92
CA PRO A 194 -9.76 27.01 -5.04
C PRO A 194 -10.85 27.74 -5.85
N VAL A 195 -12.10 27.30 -5.72
CA VAL A 195 -13.28 27.89 -6.34
C VAL A 195 -14.27 28.25 -5.25
N THR A 196 -14.76 29.48 -5.25
CA THR A 196 -15.83 29.94 -4.37
C THR A 196 -17.17 29.41 -4.88
N VAL A 197 -17.86 28.65 -4.06
CA VAL A 197 -19.23 28.19 -4.27
C VAL A 197 -20.19 29.12 -3.52
N GLU A 198 -21.49 29.01 -3.81
CA GLU A 198 -22.58 29.72 -3.14
C GLU A 198 -22.42 29.69 -1.61
N ASN A 199 -22.76 30.78 -0.93
CA ASN A 199 -22.52 31.01 0.51
C ASN A 199 -21.05 31.18 0.93
N SER A 200 -20.18 31.70 0.06
CA SER A 200 -18.76 32.02 0.36
C SER A 200 -17.88 30.83 0.75
N VAL A 201 -18.35 29.60 0.51
CA VAL A 201 -17.57 28.39 0.78
C VAL A 201 -16.54 28.19 -0.33
N VAL A 202 -15.26 28.15 0.03
CA VAL A 202 -14.18 27.87 -0.93
C VAL A 202 -13.93 26.36 -0.98
N LEU A 203 -13.93 25.77 -2.17
CA LEU A 203 -13.60 24.36 -2.39
C LEU A 203 -12.37 24.22 -3.27
N CYS A 204 -11.51 23.24 -2.96
CA CYS A 204 -10.37 22.90 -3.83
C CYS A 204 -10.83 21.89 -4.89
N THR A 205 -10.88 22.30 -6.16
CA THR A 205 -11.38 21.46 -7.27
C THR A 205 -10.53 21.57 -8.52
N ILE A 206 -10.67 20.60 -9.41
CA ILE A 206 -10.05 20.60 -10.74
C ILE A 206 -10.84 21.53 -11.64
N PHE A 207 -10.21 22.61 -12.11
CA PHE A 207 -10.82 23.53 -13.06
C PHE A 207 -10.28 23.24 -14.47
N ASP A 208 -11.02 22.44 -15.24
CA ASP A 208 -10.79 22.27 -16.68
C ASP A 208 -12.13 22.00 -17.37
N THR A 209 -12.42 22.70 -18.47
CA THR A 209 -13.64 22.58 -19.27
C THR A 209 -13.43 21.78 -20.55
N PHE A 210 -12.19 21.66 -21.06
CA PHE A 210 -11.92 21.09 -22.39
C PHE A 210 -11.46 19.63 -22.34
N HIS A 211 -10.52 19.28 -21.44
CA HIS A 211 -9.94 17.92 -21.40
C HIS A 211 -10.45 17.10 -20.21
N LYS A 212 -11.40 17.67 -19.45
CA LYS A 212 -11.91 17.14 -18.18
C LYS A 212 -12.30 15.68 -18.27
N ARG A 213 -13.09 15.30 -19.29
CA ARG A 213 -13.68 13.96 -19.35
C ARG A 213 -12.65 12.86 -19.58
N LEU A 214 -11.78 13.02 -20.57
CA LEU A 214 -10.75 12.01 -20.87
C LEU A 214 -9.77 11.87 -19.70
N LEU A 215 -9.31 13.00 -19.16
CA LEU A 215 -8.36 13.02 -18.07
C LEU A 215 -8.94 12.43 -16.78
N GLN A 216 -10.19 12.76 -16.46
CA GLN A 216 -10.90 12.21 -15.31
C GLN A 216 -11.14 10.70 -15.48
N ASN A 217 -11.53 10.23 -16.67
CA ASN A 217 -11.69 8.82 -16.97
C ASN A 217 -10.38 8.04 -16.81
N LEU A 218 -9.27 8.55 -17.37
CA LEU A 218 -7.96 7.93 -17.25
C LEU A 218 -7.48 7.94 -15.79
N SER A 219 -7.67 9.04 -15.07
CA SER A 219 -7.33 9.12 -13.65
C SER A 219 -8.10 8.08 -12.83
N VAL A 220 -9.41 7.95 -13.02
CA VAL A 220 -10.23 6.92 -12.34
C VAL A 220 -9.79 5.51 -12.74
N ALA A 221 -9.47 5.29 -14.02
CA ALA A 221 -9.01 3.99 -14.50
C ALA A 221 -7.72 3.52 -13.81
N PHE A 222 -6.68 4.37 -13.81
CA PHE A 222 -5.39 4.04 -13.21
C PHE A 222 -5.38 4.13 -11.67
N ARG A 223 -6.23 4.97 -11.07
CA ARG A 223 -6.31 5.09 -9.61
C ARG A 223 -7.16 3.99 -8.96
N ILE A 224 -8.23 3.54 -9.63
CA ILE A 224 -9.25 2.71 -9.02
C ILE A 224 -9.52 1.44 -9.83
N ILE A 225 -9.93 1.56 -11.10
CA ILE A 225 -10.47 0.43 -11.88
C ILE A 225 -9.42 -0.66 -12.10
N ILE A 226 -8.17 -0.29 -12.39
CA ILE A 226 -7.07 -1.24 -12.63
C ILE A 226 -6.53 -1.84 -11.31
N PRO A 227 -6.14 -1.03 -10.31
CA PRO A 227 -5.49 -1.58 -9.12
C PRO A 227 -6.45 -2.35 -8.20
N LEU A 228 -7.75 -2.05 -8.21
CA LEU A 228 -8.69 -2.71 -7.29
C LEU A 228 -8.88 -4.21 -7.59
N PRO A 229 -9.16 -4.66 -8.84
CA PRO A 229 -9.15 -6.08 -9.20
C PRO A 229 -7.80 -6.75 -8.95
N LEU A 230 -6.69 -6.05 -9.22
CA LEU A 230 -5.34 -6.57 -8.95
C LEU A 230 -5.12 -6.81 -7.47
N LEU A 231 -5.58 -5.91 -6.61
CA LEU A 231 -5.52 -6.07 -5.16
C LEU A 231 -6.31 -7.30 -4.70
N PHE A 232 -7.56 -7.46 -5.15
CA PHE A 232 -8.38 -8.63 -4.81
C PHE A 232 -7.78 -9.94 -5.33
N LEU A 233 -7.32 -9.96 -6.57
CA LEU A 233 -6.63 -11.12 -7.15
C LEU A 233 -5.40 -11.49 -6.31
N SER A 234 -4.59 -10.50 -5.93
CA SER A 234 -3.40 -10.72 -5.10
C SER A 234 -3.75 -11.24 -3.70
N LEU A 235 -4.87 -10.80 -3.11
CA LEU A 235 -5.37 -11.30 -1.83
C LEU A 235 -5.79 -12.77 -1.93
N VAL A 236 -6.56 -13.14 -2.97
CA VAL A 236 -6.97 -14.53 -3.20
C VAL A 236 -5.74 -15.42 -3.35
N ILE A 237 -4.75 -15.00 -4.15
CA ILE A 237 -3.49 -15.73 -4.31
C ILE A 237 -2.77 -15.90 -2.97
N LEU A 238 -2.62 -14.83 -2.17
CA LEU A 238 -1.97 -14.91 -0.86
C LEU A 238 -2.68 -15.87 0.09
N ILE A 239 -4.02 -15.84 0.13
CA ILE A 239 -4.81 -16.75 0.97
C ILE A 239 -4.61 -18.19 0.53
N THR A 240 -4.76 -18.51 -0.76
CA THR A 240 -4.55 -19.86 -1.29
C THR A 240 -3.12 -20.35 -1.01
N ARG A 241 -2.12 -19.49 -1.19
CA ARG A 241 -0.71 -19.81 -0.91
C ARG A 241 -0.43 -20.00 0.58
N SER A 242 -1.10 -19.23 1.44
CA SER A 242 -1.00 -19.39 2.90
C SER A 242 -1.53 -20.75 3.35
N TYR A 243 -2.66 -21.20 2.80
CA TYR A 243 -3.19 -22.54 3.05
C TYR A 243 -2.24 -23.64 2.56
N GLN A 244 -1.68 -23.51 1.35
CA GLN A 244 -0.69 -24.47 0.82
C GLN A 244 0.57 -24.54 1.69
N SER A 245 1.08 -23.39 2.14
CA SER A 245 2.27 -23.33 3.01
C SER A 245 2.04 -23.98 4.37
N MET A 246 0.82 -23.95 4.90
CA MET A 246 0.47 -24.60 6.16
C MET A 246 0.51 -26.12 6.03
N HIS A 247 0.04 -26.68 4.90
CA HIS A 247 0.09 -28.12 4.65
C HIS A 247 1.54 -28.65 4.56
N LEU A 248 2.43 -27.92 3.88
CA LEU A 248 3.84 -28.28 3.72
C LEU A 248 4.61 -28.38 5.04
N LYS A 249 4.19 -27.61 6.06
CA LYS A 249 4.81 -27.63 7.40
C LYS A 249 4.70 -29.01 8.06
N ASN A 250 3.68 -29.78 7.74
CA ASN A 250 3.45 -31.09 8.33
C ASN A 250 4.32 -32.20 7.73
N VAL A 251 5.02 -31.93 6.61
CA VAL A 251 5.70 -32.98 5.81
C VAL A 251 7.23 -32.91 5.89
N GLY A 252 7.85 -31.75 6.17
CA GLY A 252 9.31 -31.56 6.04
C GLY A 252 10.10 -31.54 7.36
N GLN A 253 11.07 -32.45 7.52
CA GLN A 253 11.99 -32.57 8.66
C GLN A 253 12.95 -31.36 8.84
N ASN A 254 12.98 -30.84 10.07
CA ASN A 254 13.98 -30.07 10.84
C ASN A 254 14.90 -28.99 10.22
N LEU A 255 15.43 -29.13 9.00
CA LEU A 255 16.40 -28.15 8.44
C LEU A 255 15.74 -27.06 7.58
N LEU A 256 14.60 -27.37 6.94
CA LEU A 256 13.79 -26.40 6.20
C LEU A 256 12.93 -25.50 7.10
N ALA A 257 12.77 -25.84 8.38
CA ALA A 257 11.83 -25.16 9.27
C ALA A 257 12.10 -23.65 9.42
N ARG A 258 13.37 -23.23 9.41
CA ARG A 258 13.73 -21.81 9.59
C ARG A 258 13.39 -20.97 8.36
N LYS A 259 13.73 -21.43 7.14
CA LYS A 259 13.38 -20.73 5.89
C LYS A 259 11.86 -20.68 5.71
N THR A 260 11.15 -21.78 6.00
CA THR A 260 9.68 -21.84 5.94
C THR A 260 9.03 -20.81 6.88
N LYS A 261 9.57 -20.61 8.09
CA LYS A 261 9.03 -19.61 9.04
C LYS A 261 9.17 -18.18 8.52
N LYS A 262 10.28 -17.83 7.86
CA LYS A 262 10.48 -16.49 7.26
C LYS A 262 9.46 -16.23 6.14
N VAL A 263 9.30 -17.20 5.23
CA VAL A 263 8.32 -17.09 4.13
C VAL A 263 6.88 -17.02 4.66
N GLN A 264 6.54 -17.81 5.68
CA GLN A 264 5.22 -17.78 6.31
C GLN A 264 4.92 -16.42 6.96
N SER A 265 5.89 -15.84 7.67
CA SER A 265 5.75 -14.49 8.24
C SER A 265 5.49 -13.44 7.15
N MET A 266 6.16 -13.55 6.00
CA MET A 266 5.91 -12.67 4.85
C MET A 266 4.50 -12.84 4.27
N LEU A 267 3.99 -14.08 4.13
CA LEU A 267 2.62 -14.35 3.68
C LEU A 267 1.56 -13.77 4.62
N VAL A 268 1.75 -13.96 5.93
CA VAL A 268 0.88 -13.36 6.96
C VAL A 268 0.92 -11.85 6.85
N LEU A 269 2.11 -11.26 6.67
CA LEU A 269 2.25 -9.82 6.50
C LEU A 269 1.45 -9.30 5.31
N GLY A 270 1.67 -9.85 4.11
CA GLY A 270 0.95 -9.42 2.90
C GLY A 270 -0.56 -9.54 3.05
N THR A 271 -1.02 -10.65 3.62
CA THR A 271 -2.46 -10.89 3.87
C THR A 271 -3.04 -9.85 4.82
N VAL A 272 -2.39 -9.62 5.98
CA VAL A 272 -2.87 -8.67 6.99
C VAL A 272 -2.85 -7.23 6.47
N LEU A 273 -1.80 -6.83 5.74
CA LEU A 273 -1.73 -5.50 5.13
C LEU A 273 -2.85 -5.27 4.12
N THR A 274 -3.13 -6.27 3.29
CA THR A 274 -4.16 -6.19 2.26
C THR A 274 -5.56 -6.14 2.89
N ILE A 275 -5.83 -6.97 3.90
CA ILE A 275 -7.09 -6.93 4.66
C ILE A 275 -7.25 -5.56 5.32
N LEU A 276 -6.21 -5.02 5.97
CA LEU A 276 -6.25 -3.70 6.58
C LEU A 276 -6.58 -2.61 5.55
N TYR A 277 -5.98 -2.66 4.37
CA TYR A 277 -6.30 -1.71 3.30
C TYR A 277 -7.76 -1.85 2.84
N VAL A 278 -8.22 -3.08 2.58
CA VAL A 278 -9.60 -3.34 2.13
C VAL A 278 -10.62 -2.88 3.15
N THR A 279 -10.41 -3.13 4.45
CA THR A 279 -11.40 -2.78 5.47
C THR A 279 -11.49 -1.28 5.72
N VAL A 280 -10.38 -0.57 5.63
CA VAL A 280 -10.30 0.81 6.12
C VAL A 280 -10.17 1.85 5.00
N SER A 281 -9.56 1.49 3.86
CA SER A 281 -9.30 2.42 2.75
C SER A 281 -10.18 2.21 1.53
N LEU A 282 -10.78 1.01 1.35
CA LEU A 282 -11.64 0.74 0.19
C LEU A 282 -12.86 1.66 0.15
N GLN A 283 -13.42 2.01 1.31
CA GLN A 283 -14.54 2.94 1.41
C GLN A 283 -14.30 4.25 0.66
N ARG A 284 -13.09 4.82 0.71
CA ARG A 284 -12.76 6.07 0.01
C ARG A 284 -12.79 5.89 -1.52
N GLN A 285 -12.35 4.74 -2.01
CA GLN A 285 -12.38 4.44 -3.43
C GLN A 285 -13.81 4.26 -3.94
N ILE A 286 -14.66 3.57 -3.16
CA ILE A 286 -16.09 3.42 -3.46
C ILE A 286 -16.77 4.79 -3.49
N LEU A 287 -16.51 5.63 -2.48
CA LEU A 287 -17.04 6.98 -2.41
C LEU A 287 -16.61 7.86 -3.59
N ALA A 288 -15.36 7.71 -4.06
CA ALA A 288 -14.89 8.40 -5.26
C ALA A 288 -15.59 7.93 -6.54
N ILE A 289 -15.84 6.62 -6.69
CA ILE A 289 -16.61 6.07 -7.82
C ILE A 289 -18.06 6.58 -7.76
N LEU A 290 -18.71 6.51 -6.61
CA LEU A 290 -20.10 6.97 -6.44
C LEU A 290 -20.23 8.45 -6.79
N HIS A 291 -19.26 9.27 -6.35
CA HIS A 291 -19.21 10.67 -6.72
C HIS A 291 -19.04 10.86 -8.24
N PHE A 292 -18.13 10.11 -8.86
CA PHE A 292 -17.91 10.16 -10.31
C PHE A 292 -19.19 9.81 -11.10
N ILE A 293 -19.89 8.74 -10.70
CA ILE A 293 -21.17 8.32 -11.31
C ILE A 293 -22.24 9.40 -11.11
N ALA A 294 -22.36 9.93 -9.88
CA ALA A 294 -23.33 10.98 -9.58
C ALA A 294 -23.08 12.25 -10.40
N GLN A 295 -21.82 12.61 -10.64
CA GLN A 295 -21.46 13.77 -11.45
C GLN A 295 -21.86 13.59 -12.93
N GLU A 296 -21.67 12.41 -13.51
CA GLU A 296 -22.10 12.12 -14.89
C GLU A 296 -23.63 12.11 -15.02
N ILE A 297 -24.36 11.56 -14.03
CA ILE A 297 -25.83 11.54 -14.04
C ILE A 297 -26.42 12.95 -13.86
N ASN A 298 -25.85 13.74 -12.95
CA ASN A 298 -26.34 15.08 -12.58
C ASN A 298 -25.72 16.20 -13.42
N ALA A 299 -25.11 15.91 -14.57
CA ALA A 299 -24.49 16.90 -15.45
C ALA A 299 -25.46 18.01 -15.95
N ALA A 300 -26.77 17.85 -15.73
CA ALA A 300 -27.82 18.84 -16.01
C ALA A 300 -28.33 19.61 -14.77
N GLY A 301 -27.80 19.35 -13.58
CA GLY A 301 -28.28 19.91 -12.30
C GLY A 301 -27.53 21.17 -11.82
N SER A 302 -28.23 21.99 -11.04
CA SER A 302 -27.77 23.25 -10.41
C SER A 302 -26.38 23.14 -9.74
N LEU A 303 -25.57 24.18 -9.92
CA LEU A 303 -24.25 24.36 -9.32
C LEU A 303 -24.26 24.32 -7.77
N SER A 304 -25.42 24.50 -7.16
CA SER A 304 -25.62 24.58 -5.70
C SER A 304 -25.33 23.27 -4.95
N ASN A 305 -25.24 22.12 -5.64
CA ASN A 305 -24.95 20.80 -5.04
C ASN A 305 -23.54 20.27 -5.33
N PHE A 306 -22.62 21.10 -5.82
CA PHE A 306 -21.28 20.68 -6.20
C PHE A 306 -20.40 20.37 -4.96
N LYS A 307 -20.05 19.09 -4.77
CA LYS A 307 -19.11 18.61 -3.75
C LYS A 307 -17.93 17.90 -4.41
N ILE A 308 -16.76 17.82 -3.78
CA ILE A 308 -15.56 17.20 -4.38
C ILE A 308 -14.91 16.21 -3.41
N PRO A 309 -14.77 14.92 -3.78
CA PRO A 309 -14.06 13.95 -2.97
C PRO A 309 -12.55 14.24 -2.96
N PRO A 310 -11.85 13.98 -1.85
CA PRO A 310 -12.38 13.37 -0.63
C PRO A 310 -12.96 14.39 0.37
N LEU A 311 -12.84 15.70 0.13
CA LEU A 311 -13.17 16.73 1.11
C LEU A 311 -14.68 16.85 1.38
N GLN A 312 -15.51 16.67 0.35
CA GLN A 312 -16.96 16.69 0.47
C GLN A 312 -17.57 15.65 -0.48
N ASN A 313 -18.55 14.88 0.00
CA ASN A 313 -19.27 13.92 -0.83
C ASN A 313 -20.76 14.23 -0.83
N VAL A 314 -21.40 14.15 -2.00
CA VAL A 314 -22.85 14.32 -2.17
C VAL A 314 -23.61 13.22 -1.41
N THR A 315 -23.01 12.03 -1.30
CA THR A 315 -23.68 10.85 -0.74
C THR A 315 -23.48 10.67 0.76
N CYS A 316 -22.64 11.47 1.43
CA CYS A 316 -22.30 11.28 2.85
C CYS A 316 -22.37 12.57 3.64
N SER A 317 -22.77 12.44 4.91
CA SER A 317 -22.67 13.53 5.89
C SER A 317 -21.20 13.88 6.15
N ASN A 318 -20.96 15.11 6.60
CA ASN A 318 -19.61 15.58 6.94
C ASN A 318 -18.97 14.71 8.03
N LEU A 319 -19.76 14.24 9.00
CA LEU A 319 -19.29 13.35 10.07
C LEU A 319 -18.81 12.00 9.51
N THR A 320 -19.59 11.36 8.64
CA THR A 320 -19.18 10.09 8.01
C THR A 320 -17.93 10.26 7.17
N ASN A 321 -17.81 11.37 6.44
CA ASN A 321 -16.62 11.67 5.65
C ASN A 321 -15.39 11.87 6.53
N LEU A 322 -15.54 12.60 7.63
CA LEU A 322 -14.48 12.81 8.63
C LEU A 322 -14.02 11.49 9.24
N LEU A 323 -14.95 10.65 9.71
CA LEU A 323 -14.62 9.34 10.28
C LEU A 323 -13.96 8.41 9.26
N SER A 324 -14.41 8.44 8.01
CA SER A 324 -13.81 7.69 6.91
C SER A 324 -12.36 8.13 6.62
N ALA A 325 -12.12 9.45 6.58
CA ALA A 325 -10.79 10.01 6.42
C ALA A 325 -9.88 9.64 7.60
N MET A 326 -10.37 9.81 8.84
CA MET A 326 -9.64 9.43 10.06
C MET A 326 -9.26 7.95 10.05
N ALA A 327 -10.21 7.07 9.73
CA ALA A 327 -9.99 5.64 9.63
C ALA A 327 -8.93 5.33 8.56
N HIS A 328 -9.08 5.84 7.35
CA HIS A 328 -8.11 5.66 6.26
C HIS A 328 -6.68 6.01 6.68
N TYR A 329 -6.47 7.19 7.26
CA TYR A 329 -5.14 7.62 7.69
C TYR A 329 -4.65 6.88 8.93
N ALA A 330 -5.53 6.29 9.75
CA ALA A 330 -5.12 5.40 10.84
C ALA A 330 -4.37 4.15 10.33
N CYS A 331 -4.58 3.73 9.07
CA CYS A 331 -3.77 2.67 8.46
C CYS A 331 -2.28 2.98 8.45
N SER A 332 -1.88 4.25 8.31
CA SER A 332 -0.47 4.65 8.32
C SER A 332 0.19 4.40 9.68
N THR A 333 -0.57 4.49 10.77
CA THR A 333 -0.12 4.17 12.14
C THR A 333 -0.17 2.68 12.44
N LEU A 334 -1.17 1.95 11.91
CA LEU A 334 -1.33 0.52 12.17
C LEU A 334 -0.29 -0.34 11.43
N ARG A 335 0.12 0.06 10.22
CA ARG A 335 1.13 -0.64 9.41
C ARG A 335 2.47 -0.86 10.11
N PRO A 336 3.14 0.15 10.70
CA PRO A 336 4.39 -0.07 11.42
C PRO A 336 4.24 -1.02 12.62
N ILE A 337 3.10 -1.00 13.30
CA ILE A 337 2.80 -1.95 14.38
C ILE A 337 2.74 -3.37 13.82
N ILE A 338 2.04 -3.58 12.70
CA ILE A 338 1.97 -4.87 12.02
C ILE A 338 3.36 -5.35 11.59
N TYR A 339 4.21 -4.47 11.04
CA TYR A 339 5.58 -4.83 10.67
C TYR A 339 6.37 -5.39 11.86
N ILE A 340 6.29 -4.71 13.02
CA ILE A 340 7.00 -5.13 14.24
C ILE A 340 6.45 -6.45 14.79
N LEU A 341 5.13 -6.65 14.75
CA LEU A 341 4.48 -7.86 15.29
C LEU A 341 4.72 -9.09 14.41
N VAL A 342 4.60 -8.93 13.09
CA VAL A 342 4.62 -10.06 12.14
C VAL A 342 6.04 -10.44 11.75
N LEU A 343 6.93 -9.46 11.51
CA LEU A 343 8.30 -9.72 11.07
C LEU A 343 9.23 -9.91 12.29
N PRO A 344 9.73 -11.14 12.54
CA PRO A 344 10.54 -11.42 13.71
C PRO A 344 11.83 -10.59 13.71
N GLU A 345 12.37 -10.33 12.53
CA GLU A 345 13.61 -9.58 12.33
C GLU A 345 13.51 -8.13 12.81
N LEU A 346 12.37 -7.46 12.59
CA LEU A 346 12.11 -6.12 13.13
C LEU A 346 11.89 -6.17 14.64
N ARG A 347 11.16 -7.17 15.14
CA ARG A 347 10.93 -7.37 16.58
C ARG A 347 12.25 -7.48 17.36
N TYR A 348 13.23 -8.21 16.83
CA TYR A 348 14.54 -8.35 17.48
C TYR A 348 15.30 -7.02 17.53
N MET A 349 15.22 -6.20 16.48
CA MET A 349 15.89 -4.90 16.43
C MET A 349 15.38 -3.95 17.52
N PHE A 350 14.06 -3.87 17.69
CA PHE A 350 13.48 -3.01 18.74
C PHE A 350 13.89 -3.47 20.15
N ARG A 351 13.87 -4.79 20.42
CA ARG A 351 14.36 -5.35 21.69
C ARG A 351 15.86 -5.14 21.92
N PHE A 352 16.67 -5.14 20.85
CA PHE A 352 18.12 -4.98 20.97
C PHE A 352 18.54 -3.52 21.12
N SER A 353 17.79 -2.58 20.54
CA SER A 353 18.01 -1.14 20.74
C SER A 353 17.91 -0.73 22.23
N GLU A 354 17.06 -1.41 22.99
CA GLU A 354 16.96 -1.24 24.44
C GLU A 354 18.23 -1.73 25.16
N LYS A 355 18.83 -2.84 24.68
CA LYS A 355 20.07 -3.39 25.26
C LYS A 355 21.32 -2.57 24.89
N LEU A 356 21.36 -1.98 23.70
CA LEU A 356 22.46 -1.10 23.28
C LEU A 356 22.52 0.20 24.10
N LYS A 357 21.38 0.69 24.61
CA LYS A 357 21.37 1.81 25.57
C LYS A 357 22.03 1.45 26.91
N CYS A 358 22.10 0.17 27.29
CA CYS A 358 22.78 -0.28 28.50
C CYS A 358 24.31 -0.43 28.35
N TYR A 359 24.86 -0.37 27.13
CA TYR A 359 26.30 -0.54 26.87
C TYR A 359 27.04 0.79 26.60
N LYS A 360 26.33 1.92 26.62
CA LYS A 360 26.89 3.27 26.45
C LYS A 360 26.96 4.08 27.76
N LYS A 361 26.83 3.42 28.91
CA LYS A 361 27.24 3.91 30.23
C LYS A 361 28.46 3.13 30.66
#